data_AF-A0A7V2WTS4-F1
#
_entry.id   AF-A0A7V2WTS4-F1
#
_cell.length_a   1.000
_cell.length_b   1.000
_cell.length_c   1.000
_cell.angle_alpha   90.00
_cell.angle_beta   90.00
_cell.angle_gamma   90.00
#
_symmetry.space_group_name_H-M   'P 1'
#
loop_
_entity.id
_entity.type
_entity.pdbx_description
1 polymer ?
#
loop_
_entity_poly.entity_id
_entity_poly.type
_entity_poly.pdbx_seq_one_letter_code
_entity_poly.pdbx_strand_id
1 'polypeptide(L)' 'MQRQQQQFLKKWLENKNRKPLIIRGARQVGKSTLVELFSEQEQQVLLNVNLERYPELSSVFTGKDPEQIIQQIEFLPKIP' A
#
# COMPACT_ATOMS: atom_id res chain seq x y z
N MET A 1 15.12 5.64 -14.90
CA MET A 1 13.68 5.35 -14.67
C MET A 1 13.34 5.32 -13.18
N GLN A 2 13.98 4.46 -12.35
CA GLN A 2 13.77 4.39 -10.88
C GLN A 2 13.70 5.75 -10.17
N ARG A 3 14.63 6.66 -10.51
CA ARG A 3 14.70 8.00 -9.92
C ARG A 3 13.44 8.86 -10.14
N GLN A 4 12.75 8.71 -11.27
CA GLN A 4 11.52 9.46 -11.57
C GLN A 4 10.34 8.94 -10.76
N GLN A 5 10.22 7.62 -10.60
CA GLN A 5 9.15 7.00 -9.81
C GLN A 5 9.30 7.30 -8.32
N GLN A 6 10.52 7.25 -7.79
CA GLN A 6 10.80 7.65 -6.40
C GLN A 6 10.50 9.13 -6.15
N GLN A 7 10.91 10.04 -7.05
CA GLN A 7 10.58 11.45 -6.93
C GLN A 7 9.07 11.72 -6.96
N PHE A 8 8.34 10.97 -7.80
CA PHE A 8 6.88 11.05 -7.82
C PHE A 8 6.26 10.60 -6.49
N LEU A 9 6.69 9.45 -5.96
CA LEU A 9 6.19 8.94 -4.67
C LEU A 9 6.54 9.89 -3.52
N LYS A 10 7.74 10.47 -3.51
CA LYS A 10 8.15 11.47 -2.52
C LYS A 10 7.26 12.71 -2.56
N LYS A 11 7.05 13.28 -3.75
CA LYS A 11 6.13 14.41 -3.93
C LYS A 11 4.70 14.08 -3.51
N TRP A 12 4.24 12.86 -3.77
CA TRP A 12 2.93 12.39 -3.31
C TRP A 12 2.88 12.29 -1.78
N LEU A 13 3.90 11.73 -1.13
CA LEU A 13 3.97 11.59 0.32
C LEU A 13 3.98 12.95 1.03
N GLU A 14 4.75 13.92 0.52
CA GLU A 14 4.90 15.27 1.07
C GLU A 14 3.66 16.17 0.89
N ASN A 15 2.73 15.79 0.00
CA ASN A 15 1.54 16.57 -0.24
C ASN A 15 0.53 16.40 0.92
N LYS A 16 0.26 17.50 1.64
CA LYS A 16 -0.71 17.53 2.75
C LYS A 16 -2.14 17.10 2.35
N ASN A 17 -2.51 17.29 1.09
CA ASN A 17 -3.81 16.92 0.53
C ASN A 17 -3.69 15.72 -0.43
N ARG A 18 -2.72 14.82 -0.19
CA ARG A 18 -2.53 13.64 -1.04
C ARG A 18 -3.78 12.78 -1.08
N LYS A 19 -4.19 12.39 -2.29
CA LYS A 19 -5.25 11.41 -2.51
C LYS A 19 -4.67 9.99 -2.48
N PRO A 20 -5.50 8.95 -2.28
CA PRO A 20 -5.07 7.57 -2.48
C PRO A 20 -4.41 7.39 -3.85
N LEU A 21 -3.30 6.65 -3.89
CA LEU A 21 -2.52 6.42 -5.10
C LEU A 21 -2.75 5.01 -5.62
N ILE A 22 -3.02 4.89 -6.93
CA ILE A 22 -3.14 3.60 -7.61
C ILE A 22 -1.92 3.42 -8.52
N ILE A 23 -1.10 2.40 -8.23
CA ILE A 23 0.07 2.04 -9.04
C ILE A 23 -0.31 0.92 -10.01
N ARG A 24 -0.32 1.21 -11.31
CA ARG A 24 -0.69 0.26 -12.38
C ARG A 24 0.53 -0.16 -13.20
N GLY A 25 0.43 -1.32 -13.84
CA GLY A 25 1.45 -1.87 -14.75
C GLY A 25 1.26 -3.37 -14.95
N ALA A 26 2.03 -3.98 -15.85
CA ALA A 26 1.95 -5.42 -16.10
C ALA A 26 2.21 -6.25 -14.81
N ARG A 27 1.73 -7.50 -14.77
CA ARG A 27 2.00 -8.40 -13.63
C ARG A 27 3.52 -8.62 -13.48
N GLN A 28 4.00 -8.75 -12.25
CA GLN A 28 5.40 -9.07 -11.92
C GLN A 28 6.48 -8.04 -12.34
N VAL A 29 6.11 -6.79 -12.63
CA VAL A 29 7.08 -5.73 -12.99
C VAL A 29 7.70 -4.97 -11.80
N GLY A 30 7.63 -5.51 -10.58
CA GLY A 30 8.27 -4.90 -9.40
C GLY A 30 7.49 -3.74 -8.74
N LYS A 31 6.17 -3.66 -8.93
CA LYS A 31 5.32 -2.60 -8.32
C LYS A 31 5.33 -2.66 -6.79
N SER A 32 5.19 -3.84 -6.20
CA SER A 32 5.23 -4.01 -4.74
C SER A 32 6.61 -3.67 -4.18
N THR A 33 7.66 -4.16 -4.84
CA THR A 33 9.06 -3.86 -4.52
C THR A 33 9.35 -2.36 -4.52
N LEU A 34 8.77 -1.61 -5.46
CA LEU A 34 8.90 -0.14 -5.48
C LEU A 34 8.33 0.50 -4.20
N VAL A 35 7.18 0.04 -3.72
CA VAL A 35 6.53 0.57 -2.51
C VAL A 35 7.29 0.19 -1.25
N GLU A 36 7.75 -1.07 -1.15
CA GLU A 36 8.56 -1.57 -0.05
C GLU A 36 9.85 -0.75 0.09
N LEU A 37 10.65 -0.65 -0.98
CA LEU A 37 11.89 0.13 -0.96
C LEU A 37 11.65 1.60 -0.67
N PHE A 38 10.58 2.19 -1.23
CA PHE A 38 10.24 3.59 -0.95
C PHE A 38 9.89 3.81 0.52
N SER A 39 9.16 2.88 1.14
CA SER A 39 8.81 2.97 2.56
C SER A 39 10.03 2.89 3.48
N GLU A 40 10.98 2.00 3.18
CA GLU A 40 12.25 1.90 3.89
C GLU A 40 13.08 3.19 3.73
N GLN A 41 13.18 3.72 2.51
CA GLN A 41 13.94 4.92 2.20
C GLN A 41 13.40 6.18 2.90
N GLU A 42 12.09 6.33 2.98
CA GLU A 42 11.44 7.46 3.69
C GLU A 42 11.16 7.13 5.17
N GLN A 43 11.68 6.01 5.67
CA GLN A 43 11.55 5.55 7.06
C GLN A 43 10.08 5.51 7.55
N GLN A 44 9.19 5.06 6.67
CA GLN A 44 7.76 4.91 6.95
C GLN A 44 7.43 3.47 7.31
N VAL A 45 6.52 3.29 8.27
CA VAL A 45 5.94 1.96 8.54
C VAL A 45 5.04 1.56 7.39
N LEU A 46 5.34 0.44 6.75
CA LEU A 46 4.51 -0.14 5.69
C LEU A 46 3.60 -1.22 6.28
N LEU A 47 2.29 -1.00 6.20
CA LEU A 47 1.30 -2.03 6.43
C LEU A 47 0.87 -2.61 5.08
N ASN A 48 1.26 -3.85 4.80
CA ASN A 48 0.98 -4.52 3.54
C ASN A 48 -0.19 -5.50 3.68
N VAL A 49 -1.24 -5.30 2.88
CA VAL A 49 -2.40 -6.20 2.82
C VAL A 49 -2.37 -6.92 1.47
N ASN A 50 -1.88 -8.16 1.48
CA ASN A 50 -1.73 -8.96 0.27
C ASN A 50 -2.94 -9.89 0.06
N LEU A 51 -3.92 -9.41 -0.73
CA LEU A 51 -5.14 -10.16 -1.07
C LEU A 51 -4.90 -11.35 -2.01
N GLU A 52 -3.74 -11.43 -2.68
CA GLU A 52 -3.38 -12.61 -3.49
C GLU A 52 -2.88 -13.75 -2.58
N ARG A 53 -2.16 -13.41 -1.51
CA ARG A 53 -1.64 -14.37 -0.53
C ARG A 53 -2.70 -14.81 0.48
N TYR A 54 -3.61 -13.90 0.85
CA TYR A 54 -4.68 -14.13 1.83
C TYR A 54 -6.05 -13.74 1.25
N PRO A 55 -6.63 -14.58 0.36
CA PRO A 55 -7.91 -14.29 -0.28
C PRO A 55 -9.06 -14.07 0.70
N GLU A 56 -9.01 -14.67 1.90
CA GLU A 56 -9.98 -14.51 2.98
C GLU A 56 -10.12 -13.05 3.43
N LEU A 57 -9.06 -12.25 3.31
CA LEU A 57 -9.07 -10.82 3.63
C LEU A 57 -9.95 -10.01 2.68
N SER A 58 -10.28 -10.53 1.50
CA SER A 58 -11.18 -9.85 0.55
C SER A 58 -12.56 -9.56 1.17
N SER A 59 -13.01 -10.42 2.09
CA SER A 59 -14.28 -10.26 2.80
C SER A 59 -14.37 -8.96 3.62
N VAL A 60 -13.24 -8.51 4.19
CA VAL A 60 -13.11 -7.24 4.95
C VAL A 60 -13.53 -6.04 4.10
N PHE A 61 -13.23 -6.08 2.80
CA PHE A 61 -13.51 -4.98 1.87
C PHE A 61 -14.91 -5.06 1.23
N THR A 62 -15.76 -5.99 1.68
CA THR A 62 -17.14 -6.12 1.17
C THR A 62 -18.02 -4.98 1.69
N GLY A 63 -17.82 -4.60 2.96
CA GLY A 63 -18.40 -3.38 3.51
C GLY A 63 -17.77 -2.16 2.86
N LYS A 64 -18.54 -1.11 2.57
CA LYS A 64 -18.03 0.17 2.03
C LYS A 64 -17.77 1.21 3.13
N ASP A 65 -17.55 0.75 4.36
CA ASP A 65 -17.30 1.58 5.53
C ASP A 65 -15.80 1.62 5.85
N PRO A 66 -15.11 2.76 5.59
CA PRO A 66 -13.69 2.88 5.83
C PRO A 66 -13.26 2.67 7.29
N GLU A 67 -14.08 3.07 8.26
CA GLU A 67 -13.74 2.93 9.68
C GLU A 67 -13.69 1.46 10.08
N GLN A 68 -14.70 0.69 9.65
CA GLN A 68 -14.74 -0.75 9.89
C GLN A 68 -13.61 -1.49 9.17
N ILE A 69 -13.31 -1.11 7.92
CA ILE A 69 -12.21 -1.71 7.16
C ILE A 69 -10.87 -1.50 7.89
N ILE A 70 -10.60 -0.28 8.36
CA ILE A 70 -9.36 0.05 9.07
C ILE A 70 -9.26 -0.78 10.34
N GLN A 71 -10.30 -0.82 11.17
CA GLN A 71 -10.31 -1.63 12.39
C GLN A 71 -10.03 -3.10 12.10
N GLN A 72 -10.70 -3.68 11.11
CA GLN A 72 -10.51 -5.09 10.76
C GLN A 72 -9.07 -5.38 10.28
N ILE A 73 -8.47 -4.47 9.51
CA ILE A 73 -7.07 -4.58 9.05
C ILE A 73 -6.10 -4.44 10.22
N GLU A 74 -6.35 -3.54 11.19
CA GLU A 74 -5.49 -3.34 12.36
C GLU A 74 -5.41 -4.58 13.27
N PHE A 75 -6.50 -5.35 13.36
CA PHE A 75 -6.55 -6.59 14.14
C PHE A 75 -5.98 -7.80 13.40
N LEU A 76 -5.61 -7.68 12.12
CA LEU A 76 -4.95 -8.77 11.43
C LEU A 76 -3.64 -9.08 12.15
N PRO A 77 -3.43 -10.33 12.59
CA PRO A 77 -2.22 -10.70 13.31
C PRO A 77 -1.04 -10.31 12.43
N LYS A 78 -0.08 -9.56 12.99
CA LYS A 78 1.10 -9.02 12.29
C LYS A 78 1.56 -10.03 11.26
N ILE A 79 1.17 -9.78 10.01
CA ILE A 79 1.60 -10.60 8.91
C ILE A 79 3.09 -10.27 8.81
N PRO A 80 3.98 -11.26 9.03
CA PRO A 80 5.42 -11.02 9.09
C PRO A 80 5.94 -10.37 7.82
#